data_AF-R0LPR7-F1
#
_entry.id   AF-R0LPR7-F1
#
_cell.length_a   1.000
_cell.length_b   1.000
_cell.length_c   1.000
_cell.angle_alpha   90.00
_cell.angle_beta   90.00
_cell.angle_gamma   90.00
#
_symmetry.space_group_name_H-M   'P 1'
#
loop_
_entity.id
_entity.type
_entity.pdbx_description
1 polymer ?
#
loop_
_entity_poly.entity_id
_entity_poly.type
_entity_poly.pdbx_seq_one_letter_code
_entity_poly.pdbx_strand_id
1 'polypeptide(L)' 'VVWGECNHSFHNCCMSLWVKQNNRCPLCQQDWVVQRIGK' A
#
# COMPACT_ATOMS: atom_id res chain seq x y z
N VAL A 1 -9.34 1.11 -4.85
CA VAL A 1 -8.63 0.74 -3.59
C VAL A 1 -7.43 -0.13 -3.94
N VAL A 2 -6.31 -0.03 -3.22
CA VAL A 2 -5.12 -0.89 -3.41
C VAL A 2 -4.94 -1.80 -2.20
N TRP A 3 -4.64 -3.06 -2.44
CA TRP A 3 -4.32 -4.05 -1.41
C TRP A 3 -2.86 -4.44 -1.52
N GLY A 4 -2.19 -4.48 -0.38
CA GLY A 4 -0.84 -5.03 -0.27
C GLY A 4 -0.87 -6.53 0.04
N GLU A 5 0.24 -7.22 -0.22
CA GLU A 5 0.47 -8.63 0.17
C GLU A 5 0.34 -8.86 1.68
N CYS A 6 0.53 -7.81 2.47
CA CYS A 6 0.27 -7.81 3.91
C CYS A 6 -1.24 -7.79 4.27
N ASN A 7 -2.15 -8.04 3.32
CA ASN A 7 -3.61 -7.99 3.46
C ASN A 7 -4.21 -6.64 3.91
N HIS A 8 -3.42 -5.56 3.90
CA HIS A 8 -3.92 -4.22 4.21
C HIS A 8 -4.37 -3.48 2.95
N SER A 9 -5.48 -2.76 3.06
CA SER A 9 -6.08 -2.00 1.97
C SER A 9 -6.03 -0.50 2.20
N PHE A 10 -5.73 0.26 1.15
CA PHE A 10 -5.63 1.72 1.21
C PHE A 10 -6.22 2.38 -0.04
N HIS A 11 -6.46 3.69 0.02
CA HIS A 11 -6.79 4.45 -1.18
C HIS A 11 -5.57 4.52 -2.12
N ASN A 12 -5.81 4.32 -3.41
CA ASN A 12 -4.74 4.38 -4.41
C ASN A 12 -4.02 5.73 -4.39
N CYS A 13 -4.77 6.84 -4.35
CA CYS A 13 -4.21 8.19 -4.29
C CYS A 13 -3.26 8.37 -3.10
N CYS A 14 -3.69 8.01 -1.90
CA CYS A 14 -2.89 8.14 -0.68
C CYS A 14 -1.67 7.23 -0.69
N MET A 15 -1.85 5.96 -1.08
CA MET A 15 -0.75 5.00 -1.08
C MET A 15 0.31 5.33 -2.13
N SER A 16 -0.07 5.81 -3.32
CA SER A 16 0.89 6.25 -4.34
C SER A 16 1.75 7.44 -3.89
N LEU A 17 1.26 8.30 -3.00
CA LEU A 17 2.05 9.37 -2.39
C LEU A 17 2.94 8.84 -1.26
N TRP A 18 2.43 7.90 -0.47
CA TRP A 18 3.14 7.29 0.65
C TRP A 18 4.39 6.53 0.18
N VAL A 19 4.25 5.64 -0.81
CA VAL A 19 5.37 4.80 -1.30
C VAL A 19 6.52 5.59 -1.90
N LYS A 20 6.27 6.84 -2.36
CA LYS A 20 7.34 7.74 -2.84
C LYS A 20 8.29 8.18 -1.72
N GLN A 21 7.81 8.23 -0.48
CA GLN A 21 8.58 8.65 0.69
C GLN A 21 8.99 7.46 1.56
N ASN A 22 8.10 6.48 1.71
CA ASN A 22 8.27 5.31 2.55
C ASN A 22 7.71 4.07 1.84
N ASN A 23 8.59 3.18 1.39
CA ASN A 23 8.19 1.98 0.66
C ASN A 23 7.71 0.84 1.58
N ARG A 24 7.06 1.17 2.71
CA ARG A 24 6.59 0.21 3.73
C ARG A 24 5.13 0.43 4.04
N CYS A 25 4.44 -0.63 4.46
CA CYS A 25 3.05 -0.57 4.89
C CYS A 25 2.91 0.29 6.16
N PRO A 26 1.99 1.27 6.20
CA PRO A 26 1.77 2.13 7.38
C PRO A 26 1.36 1.38 8.65
N LEU A 27 0.77 0.17 8.52
CA LEU A 27 0.23 -0.59 9.64
C LEU A 27 1.21 -1.63 10.18
N CYS A 28 1.80 -2.45 9.30
CA CYS A 28 2.71 -3.53 9.72
C CYS A 28 4.20 -3.21 9.52
N GLN A 29 4.54 -2.07 8.90
CA GLN A 29 5.92 -1.66 8.59
C GLN A 29 6.74 -2.64 7.73
N GLN A 30 6.09 -3.67 7.17
CA GLN A 30 6.69 -4.54 6.16
C GLN A 30 6.83 -3.82 4.82
N ASP A 31 7.72 -4.31 3.96
CA ASP A 31 7.85 -3.76 2.61
C ASP A 31 6.52 -3.78 1.85
N TRP A 32 6.20 -2.64 1.24
CA TRP A 32 4.95 -2.49 0.53
C TRP A 32 5.03 -3.17 -0.83
N VAL A 33 4.29 -4.26 -0.99
CA VAL A 33 4.12 -4.99 -2.25
C VAL A 33 2.66 -4.99 -2.61
N VAL A 34 2.33 -4.51 -3.81
CA VAL A 34 0.94 -4.44 -4.29
C VAL A 34 0.49 -5.84 -4.70
N GLN A 35 -0.54 -6.37 -4.01
CA GLN A 35 -1.17 -7.65 -4.34
C GLN A 35 -2.24 -7.47 -5.43
N ARG A 36 -3.11 -6.47 -5.27
CA ARG A 36 -4.17 -6.15 -6.24
C ARG A 36 -4.60 -4.69 -6.17
N ILE A 37 -5.03 -4.16 -7.31
CA ILE A 37 -5.65 -2.84 -7.42
C ILE A 37 -7.06 -3.05 -7.92
N GLY A 38 -8.04 -2.60 -7.15
CA GLY A 38 -9.46 -2.62 -7.53
C GLY A 38 -9.91 -1.22 -7.91
N LYS A 39 -10.78 -1.17 -8.93
CA LYS A 39 -11.39 0.06 -9.44
C LYS A 39 -12.09 0.82 -8.32
#